data_AF-A0A845L1M0-F1
#
_entry.id   AF-A0A845L1M0-F1
#
_cell.length_a   1.000
_cell.length_b   1.000
_cell.length_c   1.000
_cell.angle_alpha   90.00
_cell.angle_beta   90.00
_cell.angle_gamma   90.00
#
_symmetry.space_group_name_H-M   'P 1'
#
loop_
_entity.id
_entity.type
_entity.pdbx_description
1 polymer ?
#
loop_
_entity_poly.entity_id
_entity_poly.type
_entity_poly.pdbx_seq_one_letter_code
_entity_poly.pdbx_strand_id
1 'polypeptide(L)' 'MAGKIKMMIDQVISAKGKGNPILMKSAMLKFKLNGIDPDRYSLSSPDEHTVIEKVKKIAHSLGVAI' A
#
# COMPACT_ATOMS: atom_id res chain seq x y z
N MET A 1 11.76 -11.93 1.73
CA MET A 1 12.49 -10.95 2.56
C MET A 1 11.42 -10.15 3.25
N ALA A 2 11.05 -10.52 4.47
CA ALA A 2 9.88 -10.00 5.16
C ALA A 2 9.80 -8.46 5.12
N GLY A 3 8.58 -7.92 5.05
CA GLY A 3 8.35 -6.48 5.04
C GLY A 3 8.27 -5.83 3.65
N LYS A 4 8.36 -6.59 2.56
CA LYS A 4 8.25 -6.06 1.20
C LYS A 4 6.86 -5.46 0.96
N ILE A 5 5.80 -6.08 1.49
CA ILE A 5 4.43 -5.56 1.40
C ILE A 5 4.33 -4.17 2.05
N LYS A 6 4.91 -4.00 3.24
CA LYS A 6 4.89 -2.71 3.94
C LYS A 6 5.59 -1.62 3.11
N MET A 7 6.78 -1.93 2.60
CA MET A 7 7.53 -1.00 1.75
C MET A 7 6.75 -0.60 0.49
N MET A 8 6.08 -1.56 -0.16
CA MET A 8 5.26 -1.28 -1.34
C MET A 8 4.07 -0.37 -0.99
N ILE A 9 3.38 -0.64 0.12
CA ILE A 9 2.24 0.18 0.57
C ILE A 9 2.71 1.60 0.89
N ASP A 10 3.82 1.75 1.63
CA ASP A 10 4.40 3.05 1.97
C ASP A 10 4.82 3.84 0.71
N GLN A 11 5.41 3.16 -0.29
CA GLN A 11 5.73 3.75 -1.58
C GLN A 11 4.48 4.26 -2.31
N VAL A 12 3.40 3.48 -2.34
CA VAL A 12 2.15 3.87 -3.01
C VAL A 12 1.51 5.07 -2.31
N ILE A 13 1.48 5.06 -0.97
CA ILE A 13 0.93 6.16 -0.17
C ILE A 13 1.75 7.43 -0.39
N SER A 14 3.08 7.33 -0.38
CA SER A 14 3.98 8.47 -0.63
C SER A 14 3.82 9.02 -2.04
N ALA A 15 3.82 8.14 -3.06
CA ALA A 15 3.67 8.52 -4.46
C ALA A 15 2.31 9.16 -4.75
N LYS A 16 1.22 8.66 -4.15
CA LYS A 16 -0.11 9.27 -4.26
C LYS A 16 -0.20 10.58 -3.50
N GLY A 17 0.44 10.63 -2.34
CA GLY A 17 0.46 11.77 -1.43
C GLY A 17 1.12 13.00 -2.05
N LYS A 18 2.25 12.85 -2.75
CA LYS A 18 3.10 13.96 -3.22
C LYS A 18 3.35 15.03 -2.13
N GLY A 19 3.50 14.59 -0.87
CA GLY A 19 3.64 15.48 0.29
C GLY A 19 2.34 16.09 0.84
N ASN A 20 1.18 15.83 0.22
CA ASN A 20 -0.12 16.25 0.73
C ASN A 20 -0.70 15.18 1.69
N PRO A 21 -0.84 15.49 2.99
CA PRO A 21 -1.32 14.54 3.99
C PRO A 21 -2.76 14.08 3.76
N ILE A 22 -3.60 14.87 3.09
CA ILE A 22 -4.99 14.49 2.75
C ILE A 22 -4.98 13.39 1.68
N LEU A 23 -4.10 13.50 0.69
CA LEU A 23 -3.96 12.48 -0.36
C LEU A 23 -3.33 11.20 0.17
N MET A 24 -2.41 11.30 1.14
CA MET A 24 -1.87 10.13 1.83
C MET A 24 -2.97 9.39 2.61
N LYS A 25 -3.81 10.11 3.35
CA LYS A 25 -4.95 9.53 4.08
C LYS A 25 -5.97 8.87 3.14
N SER A 26 -6.24 9.48 1.98
CA SER A 26 -7.16 8.88 1.00
C SER A 26 -6.59 7.61 0.37
N ALA A 27 -5.28 7.55 0.12
CA ALA A 27 -4.59 6.33 -0.30
C ALA A 27 -4.69 5.23 0.77
N MET A 28 -4.41 5.55 2.03
CA MET A 28 -4.57 4.61 3.16
C MET A 28 -6.00 4.08 3.27
N LEU A 29 -7.00 4.96 3.15
CA LEU A 29 -8.41 4.57 3.16
C LEU A 29 -8.74 3.63 2.00
N LYS A 30 -8.20 3.89 0.80
CA LYS A 30 -8.38 3.02 -0.38
C LYS A 30 -7.83 1.61 -0.12
N PHE A 31 -6.68 1.49 0.53
CA PHE A 31 -6.15 0.18 0.94
C PHE A 31 -7.10 -0.52 1.90
N LYS A 32 -7.54 0.16 2.98
CA LYS A 32 -8.46 -0.41 3.97
C LYS A 32 -9.79 -0.86 3.35
N LEU A 33 -10.35 -0.07 2.43
CA LEU A 33 -11.57 -0.42 1.70
C LEU A 33 -11.42 -1.65 0.79
N ASN A 34 -10.22 -1.92 0.29
CA ASN A 34 -9.91 -3.12 -0.49
C ASN A 34 -9.50 -4.32 0.39
N GLY A 35 -9.71 -4.21 1.71
CA GLY A 35 -9.43 -5.29 2.67
C GLY A 35 -7.95 -5.47 3.00
N ILE A 36 -7.10 -4.49 2.65
CA ILE A 36 -5.68 -4.47 3.03
C ILE A 36 -5.52 -3.39 4.09
N ASP A 37 -5.22 -3.78 5.31
CA ASP A 37 -4.94 -2.82 6.38
C ASP A 37 -3.44 -2.51 6.43
N PRO A 38 -2.97 -1.33 6.01
CA PRO A 38 -1.56 -0.96 6.04
C PRO A 38 -0.93 -1.13 7.43
N ASP A 39 -1.72 -0.87 8.48
CA ASP A 39 -1.26 -0.91 9.87
C ASP A 39 -0.98 -2.34 10.36
N ARG A 40 -1.54 -3.36 9.68
CA ARG A 40 -1.28 -4.78 9.99
C ARG A 40 0.01 -5.30 9.39
N TYR A 41 0.61 -4.61 8.43
CA TYR A 41 1.85 -5.05 7.79
C TYR A 41 3.06 -4.45 8.49
N SER A 42 3.85 -5.32 9.11
CA SER A 42 5.14 -4.97 9.70
C SER A 42 6.29 -5.39 8.78
N LEU A 43 7.51 -4.94 9.09
CA LEU A 43 8.74 -5.39 8.43
C LEU A 43 9.04 -6.89 8.68
N SER A 44 8.30 -7.53 9.58
CA SER A 44 8.40 -8.96 9.90
C SER A 44 7.25 -9.79 9.34
N SER A 45 6.29 -9.17 8.64
CA SER A 45 5.15 -9.87 8.06
C SER A 45 5.62 -10.77 6.90
N PRO A 46 5.16 -12.04 6.83
CA PRO A 46 5.46 -12.91 5.70
C PRO A 46 4.87 -12.33 4.41
N ASP A 47 5.70 -12.20 3.38
CA ASP A 47 5.26 -11.66 2.10
C ASP A 47 4.48 -12.71 1.32
N GLU A 48 3.16 -12.66 1.43
CA GLU A 48 2.28 -13.48 0.61
C GLU A 48 2.12 -12.88 -0.79
N HIS A 49 2.32 -13.71 -1.82
CA HIS A 49 2.14 -13.31 -3.22
C HIS A 49 0.74 -12.76 -3.51
N THR A 50 -0.28 -13.30 -2.83
CA THR A 50 -1.68 -12.86 -2.94
C THR A 50 -1.87 -11.41 -2.51
N VAL A 51 -1.17 -10.98 -1.45
CA VAL A 51 -1.23 -9.61 -0.94
C VAL A 51 -0.47 -8.66 -1.85
N ILE A 52 0.71 -9.08 -2.35
CA ILE A 52 1.50 -8.28 -3.30
C ILE A 52 0.67 -7.95 -4.55
N GLU A 53 -0.02 -8.94 -5.13
CA GLU A 53 -0.86 -8.74 -6.31
C GLU A 53 -2.03 -7.79 -6.03
N LYS A 54 -2.64 -7.86 -4.84
CA LYS A 54 -3.67 -6.90 -4.43
C LYS A 54 -3.11 -5.49 -4.26
N VAL A 55 -1.94 -5.33 -3.64
CA VAL A 55 -1.28 -4.01 -3.48
C VAL A 55 -0.99 -3.39 -4.85
N LYS A 56 -0.47 -4.16 -5.81
CA LYS A 56 -0.27 -3.70 -7.19
C LYS A 56 -1.57 -3.27 -7.87
N LYS A 57 -2.65 -4.05 -7.74
CA LYS A 57 -3.96 -3.70 -8.29
C LYS A 57 -4.49 -2.38 -7.71
N ILE A 58 -4.33 -2.19 -6.40
CA ILE A 58 -4.75 -0.95 -5.72
C ILE A 58 -3.89 0.23 -6.20
N ALA A 59 -2.57 0.06 -6.31
CA ALA A 59 -1.69 1.10 -6.82
C ALA A 59 -2.03 1.50 -8.26
N HIS A 60 -2.28 0.52 -9.13
CA HIS A 60 -2.75 0.77 -10.49
C HIS A 60 -4.08 1.55 -10.50
N SER A 61 -5.03 1.18 -9.63
CA SER A 61 -6.30 1.93 -9.47
C SER A 61 -6.09 3.36 -8.93
N LEU A 62 -5.02 3.60 -8.16
CA LEU A 62 -4.65 4.91 -7.67
C LEU A 62 -3.86 5.74 -8.69
N GLY A 63 -3.50 5.16 -9.84
CA GLY A 63 -2.66 5.77 -10.87
C GLY A 63 -1.18 5.83 -10.51
N VAL A 64 -0.72 4.92 -9.64
CA VAL A 64 0.66 4.80 -9.18
C VAL A 64 1.28 3.53 -9.77
N ALA A 65 2.40 3.66 -10.47
CA ALA A 65 3.20 2.53 -10.94
C ALA A 65 4.23 2.15 -9.86
N ILE A 66 4.28 0.86 -9.51
CA ILE A 66 5.24 0.23 -8.59
C ILE A 66 5.86 -1.01 -9.24
#